data_AF-U6F3S0-F1
#
_entry.id   AF-U6F3S0-F1
#
_cell.length_a   1.000
_cell.length_b   1.000
_cell.length_c   1.000
_cell.angle_alpha   90.00
_cell.angle_beta   90.00
_cell.angle_gamma   90.00
#
_symmetry.space_group_name_H-M   'P 1'
#
loop_
_entity.id
_entity.type
_entity.pdbx_description
1 polymer ?
#
loop_
_entity_poly.entity_id
_entity_poly.type
_entity_poly.pdbx_seq_one_letter_code
_entity_poly.pdbx_strand_id
1 'polypeptide(L)'
;METIGGHHWAAQRIPDDCYIAAPNWFSITDFDFTSDDTMASADLEEMIEKYHLDVDHSGNPYNLRHIFGSHDDSDYEYNIPRQWYIQKLFNPSDVHEPDDPNLPFIKKPEHLLTIEDFKYALSSRYQHTKYDPYGSQGTEADRHAFRPIGFQRNQELSILQIRNDVPKEIAGVQWIAFGPNAFNGIAPYYTNVLDTPSVYRDTKEHFDIKNMYWLTQAIATIVDEHPFRYSASVEELKQQTLAAGRHILLETDSEVEKLTGEELQMKLQKANDQTAKAAYDAAMKCFGDCVETGALQIKLNY
;
A
#
# COMPACT_ATOMS: atom_id res chain seq x y z
N MET A 1 4.72 14.60 -6.11
CA MET A 1 4.06 15.79 -6.72
C MET A 1 2.68 15.90 -6.12
N GLU A 2 2.32 17.09 -5.67
CA GLU A 2 0.99 17.45 -5.16
C GLU A 2 0.46 18.64 -5.98
N THR A 3 -0.82 18.61 -6.31
CA THR A 3 -1.48 19.71 -7.03
C THR A 3 -1.98 20.76 -6.03
N ILE A 4 -1.90 22.03 -6.41
CA ILE A 4 -2.28 23.18 -5.60
C ILE A 4 -3.34 23.98 -6.37
N GLY A 5 -4.55 24.05 -5.82
CA GLY A 5 -5.67 24.72 -6.47
C GLY A 5 -5.99 24.15 -7.86
N GLY A 6 -6.32 25.02 -8.82
CA GLY A 6 -6.76 24.61 -10.15
C GLY A 6 -5.65 24.37 -11.19
N HIS A 7 -4.46 24.97 -11.00
CA HIS A 7 -3.40 24.99 -12.03
C HIS A 7 -1.98 24.87 -11.47
N HIS A 8 -1.79 25.08 -10.17
CA HIS A 8 -0.47 25.06 -9.55
C HIS A 8 -0.12 23.65 -9.07
N TRP A 9 1.16 23.40 -8.85
CA TRP A 9 1.68 22.13 -8.36
C TRP A 9 3.09 22.32 -7.79
N ALA A 10 3.48 21.39 -6.92
CA ALA A 10 4.83 21.26 -6.39
C ALA A 10 5.25 19.79 -6.34
N ALA A 11 6.54 19.51 -6.49
CA ALA A 11 7.10 18.18 -6.47
C ALA A 11 8.49 18.21 -5.83
N GLN A 12 8.78 17.20 -5.03
CA GLN A 12 10.06 17.00 -4.39
C GLN A 12 10.53 15.57 -4.69
N ARG A 13 11.77 15.43 -5.12
CA ARG A 13 12.46 14.14 -5.23
C ARG A 13 12.72 13.63 -3.82
N ILE A 14 12.33 12.38 -3.56
CA ILE A 14 12.63 11.73 -2.29
C ILE A 14 14.11 11.29 -2.31
N PRO A 15 14.90 11.60 -1.27
CA PRO A 15 16.28 11.12 -1.16
C PRO A 15 16.37 9.60 -1.26
N ASP A 16 17.47 9.10 -1.82
CA ASP A 16 17.62 7.68 -2.17
C ASP A 16 17.55 6.73 -0.95
N ASP A 17 17.88 7.21 0.25
CA ASP A 17 17.86 6.46 1.50
C ASP A 17 16.64 6.75 2.39
N CYS A 18 15.59 7.36 1.82
CA CYS A 18 14.39 7.77 2.53
C CYS A 18 13.11 7.13 1.98
N TYR A 19 12.03 7.22 2.77
CA TYR A 19 10.66 6.91 2.38
C TYR A 19 9.73 8.05 2.79
N ILE A 20 8.49 7.98 2.28
CA ILE A 20 7.38 8.85 2.70
C ILE A 20 6.16 7.99 3.05
N ALA A 21 5.30 8.52 3.92
CA ALA A 21 3.97 8.00 4.19
C ALA A 21 2.96 9.12 3.96
N ALA A 22 2.28 9.12 2.81
CA ALA A 22 1.38 10.19 2.39
C ALA A 22 -0.09 9.72 2.50
N PRO A 23 -0.84 10.14 3.54
CA PRO A 23 -2.28 9.88 3.65
C PRO A 23 -3.07 10.82 2.71
N ASN A 24 -4.38 10.99 2.95
CA ASN A 24 -5.21 11.91 2.17
C ASN A 24 -5.07 13.36 2.67
N TRP A 25 -3.83 13.83 2.77
CA TRP A 25 -3.46 15.13 3.31
C TRP A 25 -2.27 15.70 2.55
N PHE A 26 -2.22 17.02 2.41
CA PHE A 26 -1.10 17.69 1.74
C PHE A 26 0.19 17.39 2.53
N SER A 27 1.14 16.72 1.89
CA SER A 27 2.22 16.04 2.60
C SER A 27 3.55 16.77 2.50
N ILE A 28 3.82 17.55 1.44
CA ILE A 28 5.10 18.27 1.30
C ILE A 28 5.19 19.36 2.39
N THR A 29 6.19 19.26 3.27
CA THR A 29 6.50 20.28 4.27
C THR A 29 7.60 21.21 3.76
N ASP A 30 8.86 20.99 4.16
CA ASP A 30 10.00 21.84 3.84
C ASP A 30 10.34 21.80 2.34
N PHE A 31 10.18 22.94 1.68
CA PHE A 31 10.32 23.08 0.23
C PHE A 31 11.20 24.28 -0.13
N ASP A 32 12.36 23.98 -0.72
CA ASP A 32 13.33 24.96 -1.20
C ASP A 32 13.20 25.14 -2.72
N PHE A 33 12.68 26.28 -3.19
CA PHE A 33 12.51 26.56 -4.64
C PHE A 33 13.83 26.61 -5.43
N THR A 34 14.98 26.67 -4.75
CA THR A 34 16.31 26.71 -5.36
C THR A 34 16.99 25.34 -5.42
N SER A 35 16.40 24.33 -4.78
CA SER A 35 16.96 22.98 -4.73
C SER A 35 16.75 22.22 -6.05
N ASP A 36 17.80 21.54 -6.51
CA ASP A 36 17.77 20.62 -7.66
C ASP A 36 16.79 19.45 -7.46
N ASP A 37 16.46 19.13 -6.21
CA ASP A 37 15.50 18.08 -5.84
C ASP A 37 14.05 18.57 -5.79
N THR A 38 13.77 19.81 -6.19
CA THR A 38 12.43 20.38 -6.19
C THR A 38 12.01 20.93 -7.55
N MET A 39 10.72 20.87 -7.83
CA MET A 39 10.10 21.48 -9.00
C MET A 39 8.72 22.00 -8.63
N ALA A 40 8.32 23.15 -9.16
CA ALA A 40 7.00 23.71 -8.93
C ALA A 40 6.53 24.53 -10.14
N SER A 41 5.28 24.99 -10.07
CA SER A 41 4.79 26.02 -11.00
C SER A 41 5.66 27.27 -10.94
N ALA A 42 5.98 27.84 -12.10
CA ALA A 42 6.98 28.90 -12.23
C ALA A 42 6.66 30.17 -11.43
N ASP A 43 5.38 30.45 -11.19
CA ASP A 43 4.87 31.61 -10.44
C ASP A 43 4.49 31.26 -8.98
N LEU A 44 4.76 30.05 -8.50
CA LEU A 44 4.28 29.60 -7.19
C LEU A 44 4.92 30.39 -6.03
N GLU A 45 6.24 30.61 -6.05
CA GLU A 45 6.94 31.39 -5.02
C GLU A 45 6.47 32.86 -5.02
N GLU A 46 6.38 33.48 -6.21
CA GLU A 46 5.83 34.84 -6.36
C GLU A 46 4.40 34.92 -5.82
N MET A 47 3.56 33.91 -6.09
CA MET A 47 2.18 33.85 -5.59
C MET A 47 2.14 33.80 -4.05
N ILE A 48 3.01 32.98 -3.43
CA ILE A 48 3.11 32.88 -1.97
C ILE A 48 3.46 34.25 -1.37
N GLU A 49 4.48 34.91 -1.91
CA GLU A 49 4.94 36.22 -1.41
C GLU A 49 3.90 37.31 -1.63
N LYS A 50 3.37 37.42 -2.86
CA LYS A 50 2.45 38.47 -3.29
C LYS A 50 1.12 38.45 -2.53
N TYR A 51 0.63 37.26 -2.19
CA TYR A 51 -0.64 37.09 -1.48
C TYR A 51 -0.45 36.76 0.00
N HIS A 52 0.77 36.86 0.53
CA HIS A 52 1.09 36.67 1.94
C HIS A 52 0.62 35.32 2.49
N LEU A 53 0.87 34.25 1.70
CA LEU A 53 0.40 32.91 2.04
C LEU A 53 1.33 32.17 3.02
N ASP A 54 2.58 32.62 3.15
CA ASP A 54 3.53 32.10 4.14
C ASP A 54 3.13 32.52 5.56
N VAL A 55 2.38 31.63 6.22
CA VAL A 55 1.87 31.79 7.59
C VAL A 55 2.96 31.64 8.66
N ASP A 56 4.07 30.96 8.33
CA ASP A 56 5.18 30.73 9.26
C ASP A 56 6.20 31.88 9.22
N HIS A 57 6.16 32.70 8.16
CA HIS A 57 7.17 33.71 7.86
C HIS A 57 8.59 33.12 7.75
N SER A 58 8.69 31.86 7.31
CA SER A 58 9.97 31.17 7.12
C SER A 58 10.73 31.68 5.91
N GLY A 59 10.02 32.18 4.89
CA GLY A 59 10.59 32.39 3.56
C GLY A 59 11.00 31.06 2.94
N ASN A 60 11.96 31.10 2.00
CA ASN A 60 12.52 29.91 1.38
C ASN A 60 13.65 29.31 2.27
N PRO A 61 13.53 28.05 2.77
CA PRO A 61 12.52 27.03 2.46
C PRO A 61 11.17 27.24 3.16
N TYR A 62 10.09 27.02 2.40
CA TYR A 62 8.70 27.18 2.86
C TYR A 62 8.13 25.86 3.38
N ASN A 63 7.21 25.91 4.33
CA ASN A 63 6.37 24.76 4.67
C ASN A 63 5.10 24.73 3.79
N LEU A 64 5.10 23.96 2.71
CA LEU A 64 3.98 23.98 1.77
C LEU A 64 2.69 23.39 2.34
N ARG A 65 2.77 22.45 3.31
CA ARG A 65 1.60 21.94 4.02
C ARG A 65 0.95 23.03 4.86
N HIS A 66 1.73 23.88 5.52
CA HIS A 66 1.16 24.99 6.29
C HIS A 66 0.47 26.02 5.38
N ILE A 67 1.02 26.24 4.19
CA ILE A 67 0.53 27.22 3.23
C ILE A 67 -0.71 26.72 2.46
N PHE A 68 -0.70 25.46 2.00
CA PHE A 68 -1.70 24.91 1.06
C PHE A 68 -2.48 23.71 1.59
N GLY A 69 -2.09 23.14 2.73
CA GLY A 69 -2.76 22.01 3.37
C GLY A 69 -3.92 22.42 4.28
N SER A 70 -4.53 21.42 4.89
CA SER A 70 -5.59 21.58 5.90
C SER A 70 -5.04 21.42 7.32
N HIS A 71 -5.76 21.98 8.29
CA HIS A 71 -5.58 21.73 9.72
C HIS A 71 -6.97 21.45 10.34
N ASP A 72 -7.71 20.54 9.72
CA ASP A 72 -9.09 20.26 10.11
C ASP A 72 -9.10 19.20 11.21
N ASP A 73 -10.10 19.22 12.11
CA ASP A 73 -10.27 18.17 13.12
C ASP A 73 -10.27 16.76 12.51
N SER A 74 -10.75 16.63 11.27
CA SER A 74 -10.76 15.37 10.54
C SER A 74 -9.36 14.83 10.22
N ASP A 75 -8.33 15.66 10.13
CA ASP A 75 -6.95 15.23 9.86
C ASP A 75 -6.39 14.39 11.02
N TYR A 76 -6.78 14.73 12.25
CA TYR A 76 -6.36 14.06 13.49
C TYR A 76 -6.96 12.66 13.66
N GLU A 77 -8.05 12.35 12.96
CA GLU A 77 -8.70 11.03 12.99
C GLU A 77 -8.48 10.22 11.69
N TYR A 78 -8.37 10.93 10.56
CA TYR A 78 -8.39 10.33 9.23
C TYR A 78 -7.01 10.23 8.59
N ASN A 79 -6.10 11.17 8.86
CA ASN A 79 -4.87 11.33 8.09
C ASN A 79 -3.61 11.09 8.93
N ILE A 80 -3.40 11.92 9.95
CA ILE A 80 -2.19 11.93 10.79
C ILE A 80 -1.89 10.54 11.39
N PRO A 81 -2.87 9.80 11.95
CA PRO A 81 -2.61 8.48 12.52
C PRO A 81 -2.07 7.47 11.50
N ARG A 82 -2.44 7.57 10.22
CA ARG A 82 -1.93 6.68 9.17
C ARG A 82 -0.46 6.95 8.87
N GLN A 83 -0.08 8.22 8.78
CA GLN A 83 1.32 8.60 8.64
C GLN A 83 2.12 8.15 9.86
N TRP A 84 1.61 8.44 11.06
CA TRP A 84 2.22 8.03 12.33
C TRP A 84 2.49 6.53 12.36
N TYR A 85 1.49 5.71 12.06
CA TYR A 85 1.63 4.26 12.22
C TYR A 85 2.68 3.69 11.27
N ILE A 86 2.71 4.12 10.01
CA ILE A 86 3.75 3.70 9.06
C ILE A 86 5.12 4.15 9.55
N GLN A 87 5.23 5.40 10.02
CA GLN A 87 6.51 5.89 10.53
C GLN A 87 6.97 5.15 11.77
N LYS A 88 6.06 4.80 12.69
CA LYS A 88 6.35 3.97 13.85
C LYS A 88 6.83 2.57 13.45
N LEU A 89 6.30 1.98 12.38
CA LEU A 89 6.75 0.67 11.89
C LEU A 89 8.20 0.72 11.38
N PHE A 90 8.57 1.77 10.65
CA PHE A 90 9.88 1.88 10.00
C PHE A 90 10.93 2.63 10.84
N ASN A 91 10.49 3.33 11.90
CA ASN A 91 11.31 4.06 12.86
C ASN A 91 10.81 3.84 14.30
N PRO A 92 10.84 2.61 14.83
CA PRO A 92 10.30 2.30 16.15
C PRO A 92 11.02 3.01 17.31
N SER A 93 12.25 3.51 17.12
CA SER A 93 12.96 4.31 18.13
C SER A 93 12.45 5.75 18.23
N ASP A 94 11.72 6.24 17.21
CA ASP A 94 11.18 7.59 17.16
C ASP A 94 9.72 7.61 17.65
N VAL A 95 9.53 8.08 18.88
CA VAL A 95 8.24 8.03 19.58
C VAL A 95 7.48 9.34 19.40
N HIS A 96 6.43 9.28 18.59
CA HIS A 96 5.46 10.37 18.40
C HIS A 96 4.08 9.97 18.89
N GLU A 97 3.28 10.97 19.25
CA GLU A 97 1.85 10.78 19.49
C GLU A 97 1.12 10.50 18.16
N PRO A 98 0.03 9.71 18.18
CA PRO A 98 -0.69 9.32 16.97
C PRO A 98 -1.38 10.47 16.24
N ASP A 99 -1.53 11.61 16.89
CA ASP A 99 -2.21 12.80 16.42
C ASP A 99 -1.25 14.00 16.24
N ASP A 100 0.07 13.75 16.19
CA ASP A 100 1.07 14.80 15.94
C ASP A 100 1.02 15.33 14.49
N PRO A 101 0.59 16.59 14.26
CA PRO A 101 0.51 17.14 12.91
C PRO A 101 1.88 17.46 12.30
N ASN A 102 2.94 17.49 13.11
CA ASN A 102 4.30 17.87 12.70
C ASN A 102 5.14 16.68 12.25
N LEU A 103 4.52 15.51 12.02
CA LEU A 103 5.23 14.34 11.51
C LEU A 103 5.93 14.69 10.17
N PRO A 104 7.24 14.39 10.05
CA PRO A 104 8.04 14.82 8.93
C PRO A 104 7.56 14.14 7.64
N PHE A 105 7.58 14.88 6.53
CA PHE A 105 7.21 14.36 5.21
C PHE A 105 8.12 13.21 4.77
N ILE A 106 9.44 13.41 4.91
CA ILE A 106 10.50 12.48 4.48
C ILE A 106 11.17 11.90 5.72
N LYS A 107 11.34 10.58 5.76
CA LYS A 107 12.13 9.90 6.80
C LYS A 107 13.09 8.89 6.22
N LYS A 108 14.24 8.77 6.87
CA LYS A 108 15.15 7.64 6.69
C LYS A 108 14.68 6.48 7.57
N PRO A 109 14.42 5.28 7.02
CA PRO A 109 14.02 4.14 7.85
C PRO A 109 15.22 3.62 8.66
N GLU A 110 14.97 2.97 9.80
CA GLU A 110 16.04 2.39 10.64
C GLU A 110 16.74 1.20 9.96
N HIS A 111 16.04 0.52 9.05
CA HIS A 111 16.54 -0.58 8.24
C HIS A 111 16.05 -0.46 6.79
N LEU A 112 16.71 -1.18 5.87
CA LEU A 112 16.24 -1.27 4.49
C LEU A 112 14.84 -1.91 4.45
N LEU A 113 13.98 -1.35 3.60
CA LEU A 113 12.59 -1.78 3.49
C LEU A 113 12.42 -2.81 2.37
N THR A 114 11.62 -3.83 2.64
CA THR A 114 11.23 -4.88 1.71
C THR A 114 9.83 -4.63 1.13
N ILE A 115 9.46 -5.38 0.09
CA ILE A 115 8.08 -5.36 -0.44
C ILE A 115 7.07 -5.80 0.62
N GLU A 116 7.47 -6.73 1.48
CA GLU A 116 6.69 -7.25 2.59
C GLU A 116 6.45 -6.17 3.65
N ASP A 117 7.44 -5.33 3.94
CA ASP A 117 7.28 -4.20 4.86
C ASP A 117 6.24 -3.19 4.34
N PHE A 118 6.32 -2.84 3.05
CA PHE A 118 5.31 -1.98 2.41
C PHE A 118 3.94 -2.63 2.38
N LYS A 119 3.84 -3.93 2.05
CA LYS A 119 2.57 -4.67 2.07
C LYS A 119 1.98 -4.68 3.47
N TYR A 120 2.78 -4.93 4.50
CA TYR A 120 2.32 -4.94 5.89
C TYR A 120 1.80 -3.55 6.30
N ALA A 121 2.57 -2.50 6.04
CA ALA A 121 2.17 -1.12 6.30
C ALA A 121 0.85 -0.75 5.61
N LEU A 122 0.69 -1.09 4.33
CA LEU A 122 -0.51 -0.80 3.53
C LEU A 122 -1.70 -1.75 3.82
N SER A 123 -1.47 -2.81 4.59
CA SER A 123 -2.47 -3.72 5.16
C SER A 123 -2.85 -3.38 6.60
N SER A 124 -2.17 -2.41 7.21
CA SER A 124 -2.24 -2.24 8.65
C SER A 124 -3.52 -1.57 9.12
N ARG A 125 -3.84 -1.85 10.37
CA ARG A 125 -5.02 -1.40 11.10
C ARG A 125 -4.62 -1.09 12.54
N TYR A 126 -3.45 -0.49 12.72
CA TYR A 126 -2.91 -0.13 14.03
C TYR A 126 -2.62 -1.30 14.98
N GLN A 127 -2.23 -2.47 14.45
CA GLN A 127 -1.86 -3.65 15.23
C GLN A 127 -0.89 -3.30 16.37
N HIS A 128 -1.04 -3.99 17.51
CA HIS A 128 -0.24 -3.75 18.72
C HIS A 128 -0.44 -2.35 19.34
N THR A 129 -1.60 -1.74 19.13
CA THR A 129 -2.02 -0.51 19.80
C THR A 129 -3.47 -0.65 20.28
N LYS A 130 -3.94 0.31 21.09
CA LYS A 130 -5.34 0.41 21.49
C LYS A 130 -6.30 0.81 20.35
N TYR A 131 -5.75 1.25 19.21
CA TYR A 131 -6.51 1.71 18.04
C TYR A 131 -6.79 0.59 17.04
N ASP A 132 -6.38 -0.64 17.34
CA ASP A 132 -6.63 -1.79 16.48
C ASP A 132 -8.11 -2.21 16.54
N PRO A 133 -8.88 -2.13 15.43
CA PRO A 133 -10.29 -2.52 15.42
C PRO A 133 -10.54 -3.99 15.79
N TYR A 134 -9.56 -4.88 15.55
CA TYR A 134 -9.65 -6.28 15.97
C TYR A 134 -8.89 -6.57 17.26
N GLY A 135 -8.26 -5.55 17.86
CA GLY A 135 -7.45 -5.70 19.06
C GLY A 135 -8.29 -5.92 20.32
N SER A 136 -7.65 -6.51 21.33
CA SER A 136 -8.20 -6.64 22.68
C SER A 136 -7.81 -5.48 23.61
N GLN A 137 -6.93 -4.58 23.17
CA GLN A 137 -6.48 -3.42 23.92
C GLN A 137 -7.42 -2.23 23.71
N GLY A 138 -7.50 -1.34 24.71
CA GLY A 138 -8.30 -0.12 24.61
C GLY A 138 -9.79 -0.32 24.88
N THR A 139 -10.52 0.78 24.73
CA THR A 139 -11.99 0.83 24.76
C THR A 139 -12.56 0.66 23.35
N GLU A 140 -13.88 0.48 23.25
CA GLU A 140 -14.55 0.50 21.94
C GLU A 140 -14.34 1.82 21.19
N ALA A 141 -14.33 2.94 21.91
CA ALA A 141 -14.06 4.24 21.32
C ALA A 141 -12.62 4.33 20.76
N ASP A 142 -11.63 3.79 21.48
CA ASP A 142 -10.24 3.77 20.98
C ASP A 142 -10.15 2.97 19.66
N ARG A 143 -10.81 1.81 19.59
CA ARG A 143 -10.80 0.93 18.40
C ARG A 143 -11.45 1.53 17.15
N HIS A 144 -12.26 2.57 17.32
CA HIS A 144 -12.93 3.30 16.26
C HIS A 144 -12.49 4.76 16.13
N ALA A 145 -11.44 5.16 16.86
CA ALA A 145 -10.94 6.53 16.84
C ALA A 145 -10.34 6.91 15.49
N PHE A 146 -9.66 5.97 14.82
CA PHE A 146 -8.88 6.26 13.62
C PHE A 146 -9.30 5.42 12.41
N ARG A 147 -9.25 6.04 11.23
CA ARG A 147 -9.42 5.34 9.96
C ARG A 147 -8.24 4.39 9.72
N PRO A 148 -8.43 3.06 9.58
CA PRO A 148 -7.35 2.13 9.25
C PRO A 148 -6.71 2.38 7.89
N ILE A 149 -5.50 1.86 7.66
CA ILE A 149 -4.81 1.95 6.35
C ILE A 149 -5.37 0.88 5.41
N GLY A 150 -5.27 -0.39 5.83
CA GLY A 150 -5.98 -1.51 5.23
C GLY A 150 -7.44 -1.49 5.71
N PHE A 151 -8.38 -1.28 4.79
CA PHE A 151 -9.79 -1.09 5.10
C PHE A 151 -10.71 -1.64 4.01
N GLN A 152 -12.01 -1.77 4.33
CA GLN A 152 -13.02 -2.43 3.49
C GLN A 152 -13.14 -1.90 2.05
N ARG A 153 -12.70 -0.66 1.76
CA ARG A 153 -12.78 -0.07 0.41
C ARG A 153 -11.44 -0.07 -0.34
N ASN A 154 -10.42 -0.79 0.12
CA ASN A 154 -9.30 -1.09 -0.78
C ASN A 154 -9.84 -1.93 -1.94
N GLN A 155 -9.81 -1.37 -3.14
CA GLN A 155 -10.19 -2.07 -4.36
C GLN A 155 -8.99 -2.84 -4.90
N GLU A 156 -7.85 -2.15 -4.94
CA GLU A 156 -6.55 -2.65 -5.38
C GLU A 156 -5.46 -2.05 -4.48
N LEU A 157 -4.42 -2.84 -4.26
CA LEU A 157 -3.11 -2.40 -3.84
C LEU A 157 -2.13 -2.67 -4.98
N SER A 158 -1.35 -1.65 -5.33
CA SER A 158 -0.24 -1.79 -6.25
C SER A 158 1.05 -1.24 -5.65
N ILE A 159 2.13 -2.03 -5.70
CA ILE A 159 3.50 -1.58 -5.41
C ILE A 159 4.29 -1.67 -6.71
N LEU A 160 4.72 -0.51 -7.23
CA LEU A 160 5.50 -0.40 -8.46
C LEU A 160 6.98 -0.46 -8.10
N GLN A 161 7.66 -1.52 -8.52
CA GLN A 161 9.07 -1.74 -8.25
C GLN A 161 9.88 -1.66 -9.55
N ILE A 162 10.91 -0.82 -9.56
CA ILE A 162 11.95 -0.83 -10.59
C ILE A 162 13.22 -1.43 -9.96
N ARG A 163 13.60 -2.63 -10.40
CA ARG A 163 14.79 -3.36 -9.94
C ARG A 163 16.03 -2.89 -10.70
N ASN A 164 17.18 -2.80 -10.01
CA ASN A 164 18.40 -2.21 -10.57
C ASN A 164 19.45 -3.24 -11.03
N ASP A 165 19.40 -4.45 -10.48
CA ASP A 165 20.39 -5.52 -10.66
C ASP A 165 19.99 -6.56 -11.72
N VAL A 166 19.07 -6.18 -12.62
CA VAL A 166 18.53 -7.02 -13.68
C VAL A 166 18.50 -6.26 -15.02
N PRO A 167 18.41 -6.95 -16.18
CA PRO A 167 18.20 -6.28 -17.46
C PRO A 167 16.99 -5.34 -17.44
N LYS A 168 17.09 -4.21 -18.15
CA LYS A 168 16.04 -3.17 -18.19
C LYS A 168 14.68 -3.72 -18.63
N GLU A 169 14.69 -4.77 -19.45
CA GLU A 169 13.49 -5.41 -20.00
C GLU A 169 12.69 -6.20 -18.95
N ILE A 170 13.29 -6.50 -17.79
CA ILE A 170 12.64 -7.19 -16.67
C ILE A 170 12.73 -6.42 -15.34
N ALA A 171 13.23 -5.18 -15.39
CA ALA A 171 13.39 -4.33 -14.22
C ALA A 171 12.06 -3.98 -13.54
N GLY A 172 11.01 -3.72 -14.34
CA GLY A 172 9.70 -3.32 -13.84
C GLY A 172 8.85 -4.49 -13.38
N VAL A 173 8.54 -4.52 -12.09
CA VAL A 173 7.62 -5.47 -11.45
C VAL A 173 6.50 -4.69 -10.76
N GLN A 174 5.25 -5.01 -11.09
CA GLN A 174 4.06 -4.49 -10.41
C GLN A 174 3.54 -5.57 -9.47
N TRP A 175 3.60 -5.31 -8.16
CA TRP A 175 3.03 -6.20 -7.16
C TRP A 175 1.58 -5.83 -6.92
N ILE A 176 0.65 -6.78 -7.11
CA ILE A 176 -0.80 -6.50 -7.11
C ILE A 176 -1.50 -7.37 -6.06
N ALA A 177 -2.46 -6.76 -5.36
CA ALA A 177 -3.47 -7.46 -4.58
C ALA A 177 -4.83 -6.77 -4.77
N PHE A 178 -5.94 -7.52 -4.78
CA PHE A 178 -7.29 -6.95 -4.84
C PHE A 178 -8.01 -7.07 -3.51
N GLY A 179 -9.01 -6.19 -3.29
CA GLY A 179 -9.85 -6.20 -2.10
C GLY A 179 -9.16 -5.70 -0.83
N PRO A 180 -9.81 -5.85 0.33
CA PRO A 180 -9.30 -5.36 1.61
C PRO A 180 -7.94 -5.98 1.98
N ASN A 181 -6.94 -5.12 2.19
CA ASN A 181 -5.54 -5.55 2.28
C ASN A 181 -5.22 -6.42 3.51
N ALA A 182 -6.06 -6.42 4.53
CA ALA A 182 -5.88 -7.29 5.70
C ALA A 182 -6.07 -8.80 5.36
N PHE A 183 -6.78 -9.10 4.26
CA PHE A 183 -7.28 -10.43 3.91
C PHE A 183 -6.78 -10.96 2.55
N ASN A 184 -5.77 -10.32 1.96
CA ASN A 184 -5.23 -10.70 0.65
C ASN A 184 -3.72 -10.99 0.69
N GLY A 185 -3.27 -11.81 -0.27
CA GLY A 185 -1.86 -11.98 -0.62
C GLY A 185 -1.47 -11.04 -1.76
N ILE A 186 -0.21 -10.57 -1.77
CA ILE A 186 0.34 -9.75 -2.86
C ILE A 186 1.23 -10.61 -3.77
N ALA A 187 1.08 -10.45 -5.08
CA ALA A 187 1.79 -11.25 -6.07
C ALA A 187 2.56 -10.35 -7.07
N PRO A 188 3.79 -10.73 -7.49
CA PRO A 188 4.60 -9.97 -8.44
C PRO A 188 4.24 -10.25 -9.89
N TYR A 189 4.08 -9.20 -10.70
CA TYR A 189 3.85 -9.33 -12.14
C TYR A 189 4.88 -8.53 -12.93
N TYR A 190 5.47 -9.14 -13.94
CA TYR A 190 6.30 -8.42 -14.91
C TYR A 190 5.44 -7.43 -15.70
N THR A 191 5.99 -6.23 -15.90
CA THR A 191 5.30 -5.14 -16.61
C THR A 191 5.56 -5.11 -18.11
N ASN A 192 6.62 -5.77 -18.58
CA ASN A 192 6.96 -5.89 -20.01
C ASN A 192 6.19 -7.06 -20.66
N VAL A 193 4.86 -6.93 -20.70
CA VAL A 193 3.94 -7.92 -21.29
C VAL A 193 2.90 -7.20 -22.15
N LEU A 194 2.23 -7.93 -23.04
CA LEU A 194 1.19 -7.38 -23.92
C LEU A 194 -0.23 -7.69 -23.43
N ASP A 195 -0.37 -8.59 -22.46
CA ASP A 195 -1.64 -8.98 -21.87
C ASP A 195 -1.46 -9.38 -20.40
N THR A 196 -2.56 -9.42 -19.65
CA THR A 196 -2.58 -9.71 -18.21
C THR A 196 -3.41 -10.96 -17.88
N PRO A 197 -3.11 -11.65 -16.77
CA PRO A 197 -3.84 -12.86 -16.38
C PRO A 197 -5.34 -12.61 -16.20
N SER A 198 -6.17 -13.45 -16.81
CA SER A 198 -7.63 -13.26 -16.88
C SER A 198 -8.31 -13.18 -15.50
N VAL A 199 -7.80 -13.90 -14.49
CA VAL A 199 -8.33 -13.88 -13.12
C VAL A 199 -8.18 -12.52 -12.42
N TYR A 200 -7.30 -11.64 -12.93
CA TYR A 200 -7.17 -10.24 -12.49
C TYR A 200 -7.78 -9.24 -13.48
N ARG A 201 -7.76 -9.54 -14.78
CA ARG A 201 -8.22 -8.65 -15.85
C ARG A 201 -9.74 -8.61 -16.01
N ASP A 202 -10.41 -9.76 -15.93
CA ASP A 202 -11.76 -9.94 -16.46
C ASP A 202 -12.87 -9.78 -15.40
N THR A 203 -12.60 -9.03 -14.33
CA THR A 203 -13.53 -8.78 -13.22
C THR A 203 -14.89 -8.30 -13.71
N LYS A 204 -15.97 -8.91 -13.21
CA LYS A 204 -17.36 -8.59 -13.58
C LYS A 204 -18.02 -7.65 -12.56
N GLU A 205 -19.06 -6.95 -12.98
CA GLU A 205 -19.89 -6.10 -12.10
C GLU A 205 -20.58 -6.90 -10.99
N HIS A 206 -20.94 -8.15 -11.27
CA HIS A 206 -21.55 -9.06 -10.32
C HIS A 206 -20.57 -10.12 -9.84
N PHE A 207 -20.87 -10.66 -8.65
CA PHE A 207 -20.05 -11.69 -8.01
C PHE A 207 -19.77 -12.88 -8.94
N ASP A 208 -18.49 -13.20 -9.08
CA ASP A 208 -18.02 -14.42 -9.71
C ASP A 208 -16.72 -14.84 -9.04
N ILE A 209 -16.79 -15.98 -8.33
CA ILE A 209 -15.71 -16.56 -7.53
C ILE A 209 -14.43 -16.83 -8.33
N LYS A 210 -14.52 -16.94 -9.67
CA LYS A 210 -13.35 -17.13 -10.55
C LYS A 210 -12.49 -15.88 -10.68
N ASN A 211 -13.00 -14.71 -10.29
CA ASN A 211 -12.26 -13.46 -10.29
C ASN A 211 -11.58 -13.25 -8.94
N MET A 212 -10.29 -12.89 -8.94
CA MET A 212 -9.53 -12.66 -7.72
C MET A 212 -10.16 -11.59 -6.82
N TYR A 213 -10.70 -10.52 -7.42
CA TYR A 213 -11.37 -9.45 -6.69
C TYR A 213 -12.54 -9.98 -5.84
N TRP A 214 -13.48 -10.71 -6.47
CA TRP A 214 -14.67 -11.22 -5.79
C TRP A 214 -14.36 -12.34 -4.80
N LEU A 215 -13.38 -13.20 -5.11
CA LEU A 215 -12.90 -14.22 -4.18
C LEU A 215 -12.33 -13.58 -2.91
N THR A 216 -11.52 -12.52 -3.04
CA THR A 216 -11.00 -11.83 -1.86
C THR A 216 -12.10 -11.12 -1.06
N GLN A 217 -13.08 -10.49 -1.73
CA GLN A 217 -14.23 -9.89 -1.03
C GLN A 217 -15.04 -10.93 -0.24
N ALA A 218 -15.20 -12.14 -0.79
CA ALA A 218 -15.86 -13.24 -0.09
C ALA A 218 -15.08 -13.70 1.15
N ILE A 219 -13.74 -13.84 1.03
CA ILE A 219 -12.87 -14.15 2.16
C ILE A 219 -12.99 -13.06 3.23
N ALA A 220 -12.83 -11.79 2.86
CA ALA A 220 -12.93 -10.66 3.77
C ALA A 220 -14.25 -10.64 4.55
N THR A 221 -15.38 -10.89 3.87
CA THR A 221 -16.71 -10.91 4.49
C THR A 221 -16.85 -12.02 5.54
N ILE A 222 -16.26 -13.20 5.30
CA ILE A 222 -16.28 -14.30 6.28
C ILE A 222 -15.32 -14.02 7.45
N VAL A 223 -14.13 -13.50 7.14
CA VAL A 223 -13.07 -13.32 8.14
C VAL A 223 -13.38 -12.17 9.10
N ASP A 224 -13.92 -11.06 8.61
CA ASP A 224 -14.20 -9.84 9.39
C ASP A 224 -15.12 -10.10 10.59
N GLU A 225 -16.07 -11.03 10.47
CA GLU A 225 -16.97 -11.41 11.59
C GLU A 225 -16.21 -12.13 12.72
N HIS A 226 -15.16 -12.89 12.39
CA HIS A 226 -14.39 -13.70 13.33
C HIS A 226 -12.88 -13.72 13.03
N PRO A 227 -12.18 -12.57 13.12
CA PRO A 227 -10.82 -12.42 12.59
C PRO A 227 -9.80 -13.34 13.28
N PHE A 228 -9.97 -13.61 14.57
CA PHE A 228 -9.09 -14.53 15.30
C PHE A 228 -9.25 -15.99 14.87
N ARG A 229 -10.47 -16.42 14.54
CA ARG A 229 -10.77 -17.80 14.14
C ARG A 229 -10.04 -18.17 12.86
N TYR A 230 -9.98 -17.25 11.91
CA TYR A 230 -9.46 -17.49 10.56
C TYR A 230 -8.05 -16.94 10.34
N SER A 231 -7.43 -16.37 11.38
CA SER A 231 -6.11 -15.73 11.30
C SER A 231 -5.05 -16.64 10.67
N ALA A 232 -4.99 -17.92 11.06
CA ALA A 232 -4.02 -18.88 10.51
C ALA A 232 -4.19 -19.09 9.00
N SER A 233 -5.44 -19.25 8.50
CA SER A 233 -5.72 -19.44 7.07
C SER A 233 -5.35 -18.19 6.26
N VAL A 234 -5.61 -17.00 6.80
CA VAL A 234 -5.26 -15.73 6.14
C VAL A 234 -3.74 -15.50 6.13
N GLU A 235 -3.02 -15.88 7.19
CA GLU A 235 -1.57 -15.81 7.21
C GLU A 235 -0.94 -16.82 6.23
N GLU A 236 -1.49 -18.04 6.14
CA GLU A 236 -1.07 -19.02 5.14
C GLU A 236 -1.28 -18.50 3.71
N LEU A 237 -2.45 -17.91 3.41
CA LEU A 237 -2.73 -17.25 2.12
C LEU A 237 -1.64 -16.25 1.75
N LYS A 238 -1.31 -15.34 2.67
CA LYS A 238 -0.30 -14.30 2.46
C LYS A 238 1.07 -14.92 2.16
N GLN A 239 1.49 -15.87 2.99
CA GLN A 239 2.81 -16.51 2.88
C GLN A 239 2.94 -17.33 1.59
N GLN A 240 1.93 -18.14 1.25
CA GLN A 240 1.96 -18.99 0.05
C GLN A 240 1.95 -18.17 -1.23
N THR A 241 1.12 -17.13 -1.29
CA THR A 241 1.06 -16.22 -2.45
C THR A 241 2.42 -15.57 -2.71
N LEU A 242 3.01 -15.00 -1.66
CA LEU A 242 4.29 -14.33 -1.72
C LEU A 242 5.44 -15.27 -2.09
N ALA A 243 5.52 -16.44 -1.43
CA ALA A 243 6.57 -17.42 -1.66
C ALA A 243 6.53 -17.97 -3.09
N ALA A 244 5.34 -18.34 -3.59
CA ALA A 244 5.18 -18.82 -4.95
C ALA A 244 5.55 -17.73 -5.98
N GLY A 245 5.08 -16.49 -5.77
CA GLY A 245 5.40 -15.37 -6.65
C GLY A 245 6.90 -15.07 -6.72
N ARG A 246 7.59 -15.04 -5.56
CA ARG A 246 9.05 -14.85 -5.51
C ARG A 246 9.80 -15.97 -6.20
N HIS A 247 9.38 -17.22 -5.98
CA HIS A 247 10.00 -18.38 -6.61
C HIS A 247 9.91 -18.29 -8.15
N ILE A 248 8.71 -18.01 -8.68
CA ILE A 248 8.49 -17.85 -10.13
C ILE A 248 9.33 -16.70 -10.68
N LEU A 249 9.41 -15.57 -9.97
CA LEU A 249 10.22 -14.43 -10.37
C LEU A 249 11.70 -14.79 -10.47
N LEU A 250 12.27 -15.43 -9.44
CA LEU A 250 13.69 -15.83 -9.41
C LEU A 250 14.06 -16.85 -10.51
N GLU A 251 13.20 -17.84 -10.76
CA GLU A 251 13.40 -18.80 -11.84
C GLU A 251 13.31 -18.11 -13.20
N THR A 252 12.28 -17.29 -13.39
CA THR A 252 12.05 -16.59 -14.65
C THR A 252 13.19 -15.64 -14.98
N ASP A 253 13.67 -14.84 -14.02
CA ASP A 253 14.80 -13.92 -14.20
C ASP A 253 16.01 -14.65 -14.80
N SER A 254 16.32 -15.84 -14.28
CA SER A 254 17.44 -16.66 -14.73
C SER A 254 17.22 -17.25 -16.12
N GLU A 255 15.98 -17.65 -16.45
CA GLU A 255 15.64 -18.21 -17.75
C GLU A 255 15.66 -17.17 -18.88
N VAL A 256 15.31 -15.92 -18.57
CA VAL A 256 15.06 -14.88 -19.57
C VAL A 256 16.21 -13.89 -19.75
N GLU A 257 17.29 -14.03 -18.98
CA GLU A 257 18.45 -13.11 -18.96
C GLU A 257 18.98 -12.73 -20.36
N LYS A 258 18.90 -13.67 -21.31
CA LYS A 258 19.42 -13.51 -22.68
C LYS A 258 18.34 -13.37 -23.75
N LEU A 259 17.06 -13.42 -23.36
CA LEU A 259 15.94 -13.31 -24.27
C LEU A 259 15.61 -11.84 -24.52
N THR A 260 15.07 -11.54 -25.70
CA THR A 260 14.65 -10.19 -26.07
C THR A 260 13.39 -10.25 -26.92
N GLY A 261 12.75 -9.09 -27.13
CA GLY A 261 11.60 -8.96 -28.03
C GLY A 261 10.41 -9.84 -27.65
N GLU A 262 9.75 -10.40 -28.66
CA GLU A 262 8.52 -11.19 -28.51
C GLU A 262 8.73 -12.46 -27.68
N GLU A 263 9.86 -13.15 -27.84
CA GLU A 263 10.17 -14.37 -27.08
C GLU A 263 10.26 -14.09 -25.57
N LEU A 264 10.92 -12.98 -25.20
CA LEU A 264 10.96 -12.52 -23.82
C LEU A 264 9.55 -12.24 -23.30
N GLN A 265 8.77 -11.43 -24.02
CA GLN A 265 7.42 -11.04 -23.58
C GLN A 265 6.50 -12.24 -23.39
N MET A 266 6.56 -13.23 -24.29
CA MET A 266 5.80 -14.48 -24.13
C MET A 266 6.18 -15.25 -22.87
N LYS A 267 7.48 -15.29 -22.52
CA LYS A 267 7.96 -15.93 -21.29
C LYS A 267 7.50 -15.19 -20.04
N LEU A 268 7.60 -13.86 -20.03
CA LEU A 268 7.14 -13.02 -18.91
C LEU A 268 5.62 -13.14 -18.72
N GLN A 269 4.84 -13.18 -19.81
CA GLN A 269 3.39 -13.39 -19.74
C GLN A 269 3.05 -14.76 -19.16
N LYS A 270 3.76 -15.82 -19.58
CA LYS A 270 3.58 -17.15 -18.99
C LYS A 270 3.92 -17.18 -17.49
N ALA A 271 4.96 -16.47 -17.07
CA ALA A 271 5.31 -16.34 -15.64
C ALA A 271 4.23 -15.58 -14.86
N ASN A 272 3.66 -14.53 -15.45
CA ASN A 272 2.51 -13.82 -14.87
C ASN A 272 1.28 -14.74 -14.71
N ASP A 273 0.98 -15.57 -15.71
CA ASP A 273 -0.13 -16.55 -15.64
C ASP A 273 0.09 -17.60 -14.56
N GLN A 274 1.33 -18.10 -14.42
CA GLN A 274 1.71 -19.03 -13.34
C GLN A 274 1.56 -18.39 -11.96
N THR A 275 2.00 -17.13 -11.83
CA THR A 275 1.88 -16.37 -10.58
C THR A 275 0.43 -16.13 -10.21
N ALA A 276 -0.40 -15.70 -11.18
CA ALA A 276 -1.82 -15.50 -10.96
C ALA A 276 -2.55 -16.80 -10.58
N LYS A 277 -2.19 -17.92 -11.20
CA LYS A 277 -2.72 -19.23 -10.81
C LYS A 277 -2.35 -19.58 -9.38
N ALA A 278 -1.08 -19.44 -8.98
CA ALA A 278 -0.64 -19.76 -7.63
C ALA A 278 -1.34 -18.88 -6.57
N ALA A 279 -1.47 -17.59 -6.84
CA ALA A 279 -2.20 -16.65 -5.97
C ALA A 279 -3.68 -17.04 -5.84
N TYR A 280 -4.33 -17.38 -6.96
CA TYR A 280 -5.73 -17.81 -6.97
C TYR A 280 -5.93 -19.12 -6.20
N ASP A 281 -5.07 -20.11 -6.41
CA ASP A 281 -5.15 -21.39 -5.71
C ASP A 281 -4.98 -21.20 -4.19
N ALA A 282 -4.05 -20.34 -3.76
CA ALA A 282 -3.88 -20.00 -2.34
C ALA A 282 -5.13 -19.30 -1.76
N ALA A 283 -5.71 -18.35 -2.50
CA ALA A 283 -6.94 -17.66 -2.08
C ALA A 283 -8.12 -18.63 -1.99
N MET A 284 -8.27 -19.52 -2.97
CA MET A 284 -9.35 -20.50 -2.99
C MET A 284 -9.21 -21.53 -1.85
N LYS A 285 -7.97 -21.92 -1.52
CA LYS A 285 -7.69 -22.74 -0.33
C LYS A 285 -8.12 -22.02 0.94
N CYS A 286 -7.70 -20.77 1.14
CA CYS A 286 -8.09 -19.98 2.31
C CYS A 286 -9.61 -19.84 2.43
N PHE A 287 -10.30 -19.59 1.31
CA PHE A 287 -11.76 -19.54 1.28
C PHE A 287 -12.38 -20.88 1.71
N GLY A 288 -11.88 -22.01 1.17
CA GLY A 288 -12.28 -23.35 1.59
C GLY A 288 -12.09 -23.59 3.09
N ASP A 289 -10.89 -23.30 3.61
CA ASP A 289 -10.56 -23.45 5.04
C ASP A 289 -11.50 -22.62 5.93
N CYS A 290 -11.84 -21.39 5.51
CA CYS A 290 -12.79 -20.52 6.22
C CYS A 290 -14.20 -21.12 6.26
N VAL A 291 -14.66 -21.67 5.12
CA VAL A 291 -15.98 -22.33 5.02
C VAL A 291 -16.02 -23.60 5.86
N GLU A 292 -15.02 -24.48 5.73
CA GLU A 292 -14.94 -25.75 6.46
C GLU A 292 -14.88 -25.52 7.98
N THR A 293 -14.01 -24.60 8.42
CA THR A 293 -13.88 -24.26 9.85
C THR A 293 -15.14 -23.55 10.36
N GLY A 294 -15.69 -22.63 9.58
CA GLY A 294 -16.89 -21.87 9.95
C GLY A 294 -18.13 -22.76 10.07
N ALA A 295 -18.30 -23.73 9.17
CA ALA A 295 -19.43 -24.65 9.16
C ALA A 295 -19.56 -25.46 10.46
N LEU A 296 -18.44 -25.82 11.09
CA LEU A 296 -18.42 -26.52 12.38
C LEU A 296 -18.79 -25.63 13.58
N GLN A 297 -18.76 -24.31 13.39
CA GLN A 297 -18.96 -23.30 14.44
C GLN A 297 -20.27 -22.53 14.29
N ILE A 298 -21.16 -22.94 13.37
CA ILE A 298 -22.46 -22.28 13.20
C ILE A 298 -23.32 -22.46 14.45
N LYS A 299 -24.12 -21.45 14.79
CA LYS A 299 -24.99 -21.46 15.97
C LYS A 299 -26.07 -22.56 15.94
N LEU A 300 -26.36 -23.10 14.76
CA LEU A 300 -27.25 -24.26 14.60
C LEU A 300 -26.45 -25.56 14.84
N ASN A 301 -25.80 -25.65 16.00
CA ASN A 301 -25.12 -26.84 16.49
C ASN A 301 -25.69 -27.21 17.87
N TYR A 302 -25.80 -28.51 18.14
CA TYR A 302 -26.20 -29.07 19.44
C TYR A 302 -25.09 -30.00 19.92
#